data_AF-A0A645JAT4-F1
#
_entry.id   AF-A0A645JAT4-F1
#
_cell.length_a   1.000
_cell.length_b   1.000
_cell.length_c   1.000
_cell.angle_alpha   90.00
_cell.angle_beta   90.00
_cell.angle_gamma   90.00
#
_symmetry.space_group_name_H-M   'P 1'
#
loop_
_entity.id
_entity.type
_entity.pdbx_description
1 polymer ?
#
loop_
_entity_poly.entity_id
_entity_poly.type
_entity_poly.pdbx_seq_one_letter_code
_entity_poly.pdbx_strand_id
1 'polypeptide(L)'
;MAMSYGYVYVAQIAMGADKNQTLKAILEAEAYPGPSLIIAYAPCINHGIKGGMAVAQDHMKKAVEAGYWSLYRYNPLLKEQGKNPFMLDSKEPSADFKEFLMSEVRYASLFRAFPDHAQALIDKAAEDAKERIDNYKRLAKD
;
A
#
# COMPACT_ATOMS: atom_id res chain seq x y z
N MET A 1 6.54 -9.22 7.39
CA MET A 1 7.86 -9.84 7.67
C MET A 1 8.72 -8.93 8.53
N ALA A 2 9.21 -7.78 8.09
CA ALA A 2 10.07 -6.93 8.93
C ALA A 2 9.45 -6.57 10.31
N MET A 3 8.14 -6.33 10.35
CA MET A 3 7.42 -6.07 11.61
C MET A 3 7.49 -7.21 12.64
N SER A 4 7.69 -8.47 12.23
CA SER A 4 7.72 -9.60 13.17
C SER A 4 8.96 -9.61 14.07
N TYR A 5 10.02 -8.88 13.70
CA TYR A 5 11.19 -8.69 14.56
C TYR A 5 10.86 -7.82 15.79
N GLY A 6 9.83 -6.97 15.71
CA GLY A 6 9.40 -6.12 16.80
C GLY A 6 10.23 -4.84 17.00
N TYR A 7 11.52 -4.86 16.65
CA TYR A 7 12.49 -3.76 16.84
C TYR A 7 12.85 -3.01 15.54
N VAL A 8 12.18 -3.29 14.42
CA VAL A 8 12.44 -2.60 13.14
C VAL A 8 11.32 -1.59 12.92
N TYR A 9 11.65 -0.32 12.67
CA TYR A 9 10.66 0.64 12.20
C TYR A 9 10.27 0.29 10.77
N VAL A 10 8.97 0.21 10.48
CA VAL A 10 8.49 -0.16 9.13
C VAL A 10 7.39 0.80 8.71
N ALA A 11 7.52 1.39 7.52
CA ALA A 11 6.46 2.19 6.93
C ALA A 11 6.18 1.79 5.49
N GLN A 12 4.89 1.77 5.14
CA GLN A 12 4.44 1.68 3.76
C GLN A 12 3.86 3.04 3.35
N ILE A 13 4.40 3.62 2.30
CA ILE A 13 4.10 5.01 1.89
C ILE A 13 3.69 5.08 0.41
N ALA A 14 2.93 6.11 0.06
CA ALA A 14 2.65 6.49 -1.32
C ALA A 14 2.40 8.01 -1.40
N MET A 15 3.35 8.74 -1.97
CA MET A 15 3.36 10.21 -1.96
C MET A 15 2.09 10.83 -2.56
N GLY A 16 1.59 10.27 -3.64
CA GLY A 16 0.39 10.78 -4.31
C GLY A 16 -0.90 10.53 -3.52
N ALA A 17 -0.91 9.53 -2.64
CA ALA A 17 -2.04 9.25 -1.76
C ALA A 17 -2.05 10.17 -0.53
N ASP A 18 -0.92 10.28 0.17
CA ASP A 18 -0.79 11.17 1.33
C ASP A 18 0.66 11.67 1.49
N LYS A 19 0.87 12.95 1.18
CA LYS A 19 2.17 13.62 1.30
C LYS A 19 2.58 13.84 2.76
N ASN A 20 1.61 14.09 3.65
CA ASN A 20 1.87 14.30 5.07
C ASN A 20 2.31 13.01 5.74
N GLN A 21 1.62 11.90 5.43
CA GLN A 21 2.00 10.57 5.89
C GLN A 21 3.39 10.19 5.40
N THR A 22 3.70 10.48 4.13
CA THR A 22 5.02 10.23 3.53
C THR A 22 6.12 10.97 4.28
N LEU A 23 5.96 12.29 4.49
CA LEU A 23 6.96 13.08 5.21
C LEU A 23 7.12 12.62 6.66
N LYS A 24 6.00 12.37 7.35
CA LYS A 24 5.99 11.88 8.73
C LYS A 24 6.72 10.54 8.85
N ALA A 25 6.45 9.60 7.94
CA ALA A 25 7.08 8.29 7.94
C ALA A 25 8.60 8.38 7.75
N ILE A 26 9.08 9.27 6.88
CA ILE A 26 10.51 9.51 6.64
C ILE A 26 11.17 10.13 7.88
N LEU A 27 10.55 11.14 8.48
CA LEU A 27 11.08 11.79 9.69
C LEU A 27 11.14 10.82 10.88
N GLU A 28 10.09 10.02 11.10
CA GLU A 28 10.07 9.00 12.16
C GLU A 28 11.11 7.90 11.92
N ALA A 29 11.27 7.45 10.68
CA ALA A 29 12.25 6.43 10.30
C ALA A 29 13.70 6.90 10.51
N GLU A 30 13.99 8.15 10.19
CA GLU A 30 15.33 8.74 10.34
C GLU A 30 15.67 8.99 11.81
N ALA A 31 14.71 9.48 12.59
CA ALA A 31 14.89 9.73 14.02
C ALA A 31 14.92 8.44 14.87
N TYR A 32 14.46 7.29 14.34
CA TYR A 32 14.42 6.03 15.07
C TYR A 32 15.85 5.52 15.33
N PRO A 33 16.27 5.30 16.60
CA PRO A 33 17.61 4.82 16.94
C PRO A 33 17.75 3.31 16.68
N GLY A 34 17.54 2.88 15.45
CA GLY A 34 17.54 1.48 15.05
C GLY A 34 17.32 1.28 13.55
N PRO A 35 17.11 0.04 13.09
CA PRO A 35 16.86 -0.24 11.69
C PRO A 35 15.49 0.24 11.25
N SER A 36 15.44 0.90 10.08
CA SER A 36 14.23 1.43 9.48
C SER A 36 14.05 0.92 8.05
N LEU A 37 12.83 0.52 7.70
CA LEU A 37 12.43 0.10 6.36
C LEU A 37 11.25 0.95 5.87
N ILE A 38 11.44 1.66 4.76
CA ILE A 38 10.38 2.39 4.06
C ILE A 38 10.10 1.71 2.72
N ILE A 39 8.85 1.31 2.50
CA ILE A 39 8.38 0.71 1.25
C ILE A 39 7.51 1.74 0.52
N ALA A 40 8.04 2.33 -0.55
CA ALA A 40 7.35 3.37 -1.31
C ALA A 40 6.71 2.81 -2.58
N TYR A 41 5.43 3.10 -2.81
CA TYR A 41 4.78 2.80 -4.08
C TYR A 41 5.32 3.74 -5.17
N ALA A 42 6.01 3.18 -6.17
CA ALA A 42 6.65 3.92 -7.26
C ALA A 42 6.04 3.52 -8.62
N PRO A 43 5.09 4.30 -9.16
CA PRO A 43 4.59 4.12 -10.52
C PRO A 43 5.74 4.18 -11.53
N CYS A 44 5.71 3.29 -12.52
CA CYS A 44 6.76 3.15 -13.53
C CYS A 44 6.14 3.06 -14.92
N ILE A 45 6.89 3.45 -15.96
CA ILE A 45 6.50 3.26 -17.36
C ILE A 45 6.14 1.79 -17.68
N ASN A 46 6.78 0.84 -17.00
CA ASN A 46 6.53 -0.61 -17.18
C ASN A 46 5.14 -1.04 -16.69
N HIS A 47 4.45 -0.22 -15.90
CA HIS A 47 3.06 -0.49 -15.54
C HIS A 47 2.11 -0.18 -16.72
N GLY A 48 2.51 0.71 -17.63
CA GLY A 48 1.69 1.17 -18.75
C GLY A 48 0.40 1.84 -18.27
N ILE A 49 0.53 2.88 -17.46
CA ILE A 49 -0.60 3.60 -16.83
C ILE A 49 -1.34 4.39 -17.91
N LYS A 50 -2.68 4.27 -17.94
CA LYS A 50 -3.54 5.08 -18.82
C LYS A 50 -3.40 6.56 -18.46
N GLY A 51 -3.00 7.39 -19.42
CA GLY A 51 -2.64 8.80 -19.19
C GLY A 51 -1.13 9.03 -19.00
N GLY A 52 -0.32 7.96 -19.01
CA GLY A 52 1.13 8.04 -18.92
C GLY A 52 1.65 8.44 -17.53
N MET A 53 2.94 8.78 -17.45
CA MET A 53 3.56 9.17 -16.18
C MET A 53 3.15 10.56 -15.67
N ALA A 54 2.47 11.36 -16.50
CA ALA A 54 1.93 12.66 -16.10
C ALA A 54 0.91 12.54 -14.96
N VAL A 55 0.21 11.40 -14.86
CA VAL A 55 -0.79 11.12 -13.81
C VAL A 55 -0.25 10.24 -12.69
N ALA A 56 1.08 10.08 -12.55
CA ALA A 56 1.66 9.15 -11.60
C ALA A 56 1.25 9.39 -10.14
N GLN A 57 1.15 10.65 -9.71
CA GLN A 57 0.71 11.00 -8.36
C GLN A 57 -0.74 10.59 -8.12
N ASP A 58 -1.64 10.92 -9.04
CA ASP A 58 -3.04 10.50 -8.96
C ASP A 58 -3.17 8.97 -9.02
N HIS A 59 -2.28 8.30 -9.74
CA HIS A 59 -2.24 6.85 -9.80
C HIS A 59 -1.84 6.20 -8.46
N MET A 60 -0.88 6.78 -7.74
CA MET A 60 -0.56 6.35 -6.37
C MET A 60 -1.78 6.52 -5.44
N LYS A 61 -2.51 7.62 -5.59
CA LYS A 61 -3.74 7.88 -4.82
C LYS A 61 -4.79 6.81 -5.09
N LYS A 62 -5.06 6.52 -6.36
CA LYS A 62 -6.00 5.47 -6.76
C LYS A 62 -5.60 4.08 -6.26
N ALA A 63 -4.30 3.76 -6.23
CA ALA A 63 -3.83 2.50 -5.68
C ALA A 63 -4.21 2.33 -4.20
N VAL A 64 -4.15 3.42 -3.41
CA VAL A 64 -4.56 3.40 -2.00
C VAL A 64 -6.07 3.41 -1.86
N GLU A 65 -6.79 4.23 -2.63
CA GLU A 65 -8.26 4.30 -2.60
C GLU A 65 -8.91 2.98 -3.04
N ALA A 66 -8.27 2.22 -3.92
CA ALA A 66 -8.73 0.91 -4.36
C ALA A 66 -8.38 -0.22 -3.37
N GLY A 67 -7.58 0.04 -2.33
CA GLY A 67 -7.08 -1.00 -1.42
C GLY A 67 -5.98 -1.90 -2.00
N TYR A 68 -5.47 -1.57 -3.20
CA TYR A 68 -4.32 -2.25 -3.79
C TYR A 68 -3.05 -2.03 -2.97
N TRP A 69 -2.87 -0.81 -2.47
CA TRP A 69 -1.79 -0.41 -1.57
C TRP A 69 -2.37 0.13 -0.26
N SER A 70 -1.67 -0.07 0.86
CA SER A 70 -2.07 0.48 2.16
C SER A 70 -1.00 1.44 2.66
N LEU A 71 -1.38 2.36 3.53
CA LEU A 71 -0.45 3.25 4.21
C LEU A 71 -0.43 2.87 5.68
N TYR A 72 0.73 2.52 6.21
CA TYR A 72 0.88 2.19 7.62
C TYR A 72 2.26 2.58 8.12
N ARG A 73 2.37 2.70 9.45
CA ARG A 73 3.63 2.84 10.17
C ARG A 73 3.64 1.90 11.36
N TYR A 74 4.75 1.22 11.56
CA TYR A 74 5.08 0.43 12.73
C TYR A 74 6.25 1.09 13.43
N ASN A 75 6.01 1.65 14.61
CA ASN A 75 7.02 2.38 15.39
C ASN A 75 7.30 1.64 16.72
N PRO A 76 8.45 0.96 16.86
CA PRO A 76 8.81 0.22 18.06
C PRO A 76 8.79 1.05 19.35
N LEU A 77 9.11 2.35 19.29
CA LEU A 77 9.17 3.22 20.47
C LEU A 77 7.80 3.40 21.15
N LEU A 78 6.70 3.19 20.42
CA LEU A 78 5.37 3.23 21.01
C LEU A 78 5.13 2.06 21.98
N LYS A 79 5.78 0.92 21.73
CA LYS A 79 5.69 -0.26 22.61
C LYS A 79 6.30 0.01 23.98
N GLU A 80 7.41 0.77 24.04
CA GLU A 80 8.04 1.21 25.29
C GLU A 80 7.13 2.15 26.10
N GLN A 81 6.22 2.85 25.41
CA GLN A 81 5.21 3.72 26.03
C GLN A 81 3.90 2.97 26.38
N GLY A 82 3.87 1.64 26.22
CA GLY A 82 2.66 0.84 26.42
C GLY A 82 1.55 1.08 25.39
N LYS A 83 1.88 1.64 24.22
CA LYS A 83 0.94 1.89 23.12
C LYS A 83 1.12 0.85 22.01
N ASN A 84 0.09 0.67 21.20
CA ASN A 84 0.20 -0.15 19.99
C ASN A 84 1.22 0.47 19.02
N PRO A 85 2.27 -0.26 18.62
CA PRO A 85 3.26 0.22 17.66
C PRO A 85 2.74 0.34 16.23
N PHE A 86 1.66 -0.35 15.87
CA PHE A 86 1.10 -0.37 14.53
C PHE A 86 0.00 0.68 14.35
N MET A 87 0.14 1.50 13.31
CA MET A 87 -0.84 2.51 12.91
C MET A 87 -1.20 2.30 11.44
N LEU A 88 -2.48 2.06 11.17
CA LEU A 88 -3.02 2.05 9.81
C LEU A 88 -3.44 3.47 9.43
N ASP A 89 -2.66 4.12 8.56
CA ASP A 89 -2.88 5.51 8.14
C ASP A 89 -3.86 5.61 6.97
N SER A 90 -3.95 4.58 6.10
CA SER A 90 -4.93 4.54 5.00
C SER A 90 -6.33 4.24 5.50
N LYS A 91 -7.33 4.91 4.90
CA LYS A 91 -8.75 4.69 5.18
C LYS A 91 -9.26 3.40 4.52
N GLU A 92 -10.52 3.06 4.80
CA GLU A 92 -11.25 2.03 4.08
C GLU A 92 -11.20 2.28 2.56
N PRO A 93 -10.96 1.25 1.74
CA PRO A 93 -11.02 1.38 0.29
C PRO A 93 -12.39 1.91 -0.17
N SER A 94 -12.36 2.86 -1.10
CA SER A 94 -13.55 3.51 -1.65
C SER A 94 -13.66 3.42 -3.17
N ALA A 95 -12.59 3.01 -3.85
CA ALA A 95 -12.56 2.85 -5.31
C ALA A 95 -12.67 1.37 -5.72
N ASP A 96 -13.11 1.13 -6.95
CA ASP A 96 -13.21 -0.23 -7.50
C ASP A 96 -11.82 -0.81 -7.79
N PHE A 97 -11.54 -1.97 -7.19
CA PHE A 97 -10.24 -2.64 -7.31
C PHE A 97 -9.94 -3.06 -8.75
N LYS A 98 -10.93 -3.59 -9.46
CA LYS A 98 -10.77 -4.05 -10.84
C LYS A 98 -10.55 -2.88 -11.79
N GLU A 99 -11.25 -1.76 -11.61
CA GLU A 99 -11.06 -0.54 -12.38
C GLU A 99 -9.63 -0.02 -12.24
N PHE A 100 -9.08 -0.01 -11.02
CA PHE A 100 -7.67 0.34 -10.81
C PHE A 100 -6.74 -0.58 -11.59
N LEU A 101 -6.92 -1.89 -11.54
CA LEU A 101 -6.08 -2.83 -12.31
C LEU A 101 -6.23 -2.60 -13.82
N MET A 102 -7.45 -2.39 -14.33
CA MET A 102 -7.69 -2.14 -15.76
C MET A 102 -7.16 -0.80 -16.27
N SER A 103 -6.76 0.10 -15.37
CA SER A 103 -6.07 1.34 -15.72
C SER A 103 -4.60 1.15 -16.10
N GLU A 104 -4.04 -0.05 -15.91
CA GLU A 104 -2.65 -0.38 -16.24
C GLU A 104 -2.55 -1.49 -17.29
N VAL A 105 -1.68 -1.29 -18.29
CA VAL A 105 -1.44 -2.27 -19.36
C VAL A 105 -0.91 -3.60 -18.83
N ARG A 106 -0.11 -3.60 -17.75
CA ARG A 106 0.42 -4.85 -17.17
C ARG A 106 -0.66 -5.84 -16.70
N TYR A 107 -1.87 -5.35 -16.42
CA TYR A 107 -3.04 -6.19 -16.14
C TYR A 107 -3.95 -6.33 -17.34
N ALA A 108 -4.22 -5.23 -18.06
CA ALA A 108 -5.13 -5.24 -19.21
C ALA A 108 -4.63 -6.11 -20.38
N SER A 109 -3.32 -6.34 -20.50
CA SER A 109 -2.75 -7.25 -21.50
C SER A 109 -3.15 -8.71 -21.26
N LEU A 110 -3.18 -9.14 -19.98
CA LEU A 110 -3.61 -10.48 -19.58
C LEU A 110 -5.08 -10.71 -19.91
N PHE A 111 -5.95 -9.72 -19.68
CA PHE A 111 -7.37 -9.81 -20.06
C PHE A 111 -7.59 -9.99 -21.56
N ARG A 112 -6.77 -9.36 -22.39
CA ARG A 112 -6.87 -9.50 -23.85
C ARG A 112 -6.40 -10.87 -24.33
N ALA A 113 -5.37 -11.42 -23.71
CA ALA A 113 -4.76 -12.68 -24.14
C ALA A 113 -5.51 -13.91 -23.58
N PHE A 114 -5.94 -13.85 -22.32
CA PHE A 114 -6.49 -15.00 -21.58
C PHE A 114 -7.67 -14.57 -20.69
N PRO A 115 -8.81 -14.15 -21.25
CA PRO A 115 -9.89 -13.50 -20.51
C PRO A 115 -10.42 -14.32 -19.31
N ASP A 116 -10.64 -15.63 -19.48
CA ASP A 116 -11.18 -16.49 -18.41
C ASP A 116 -10.20 -16.62 -17.23
N HIS A 117 -8.90 -16.77 -17.52
CA HIS A 117 -7.86 -16.87 -16.50
C HIS A 117 -7.61 -15.53 -15.83
N ALA A 118 -7.67 -14.45 -16.61
CA ALA A 118 -7.49 -13.09 -16.11
C ALA A 118 -8.58 -12.72 -15.10
N GLN A 119 -9.83 -13.12 -15.37
CA GLN A 119 -10.95 -12.87 -14.45
C GLN A 119 -10.72 -13.58 -13.11
N ALA A 120 -10.39 -14.88 -13.13
CA ALA A 120 -10.11 -15.63 -11.90
C ALA A 120 -8.94 -15.03 -11.09
N LEU A 121 -7.88 -14.56 -11.75
CA LEU A 121 -6.74 -13.94 -11.10
C LEU A 121 -7.06 -12.57 -10.48
N ILE A 122 -7.92 -11.77 -11.11
CA ILE A 122 -8.37 -10.50 -10.51
C ILE A 122 -9.24 -10.74 -9.30
N ASP A 123 -10.17 -11.69 -9.37
CA ASP A 123 -11.05 -11.99 -8.25
C ASP A 123 -10.23 -12.46 -7.04
N LYS A 124 -9.23 -13.33 -7.29
CA LYS A 124 -8.26 -13.72 -6.27
C LYS A 124 -7.48 -12.52 -5.73
N ALA A 125 -6.96 -11.65 -6.60
CA ALA A 125 -6.17 -10.49 -6.17
C ALA A 125 -6.99 -9.51 -5.31
N ALA A 126 -8.28 -9.35 -5.62
CA ALA A 126 -9.20 -8.53 -4.83
C ALA A 126 -9.46 -9.15 -3.45
N GLU A 127 -9.65 -10.48 -3.38
CA GLU A 127 -9.78 -11.22 -2.12
C GLU A 127 -8.52 -11.09 -1.26
N ASP A 128 -7.34 -11.34 -1.84
CA ASP A 128 -6.05 -11.21 -1.14
C ASP A 128 -5.82 -9.79 -0.60
N ALA A 129 -6.21 -8.77 -1.38
CA ALA A 129 -6.10 -7.37 -0.97
C ALA A 129 -7.03 -7.05 0.22
N LYS A 130 -8.26 -7.57 0.19
CA LYS A 130 -9.23 -7.43 1.28
C LYS A 130 -8.72 -8.11 2.56
N GLU A 131 -8.26 -9.37 2.45
CA GLU A 131 -7.72 -10.11 3.60
C GLU A 131 -6.54 -9.38 4.23
N ARG A 132 -5.61 -8.85 3.41
CA ARG A 132 -4.46 -8.08 3.89
C ARG A 132 -4.89 -6.84 4.67
N ILE A 133 -5.86 -6.09 4.17
CA ILE A 133 -6.39 -4.89 4.86
C ILE A 133 -7.07 -5.29 6.17
N ASP A 134 -7.86 -6.35 6.20
CA ASP A 134 -8.53 -6.81 7.41
C ASP A 134 -7.51 -7.27 8.48
N ASN A 135 -6.41 -7.89 8.06
CA ASN A 135 -5.29 -8.20 8.95
C ASN A 135 -4.63 -6.94 9.52
N TYR A 136 -4.40 -5.90 8.71
CA TYR A 136 -3.89 -4.62 9.21
C TYR A 136 -4.85 -3.94 10.19
N LYS A 137 -6.17 -4.03 9.96
CA LYS A 137 -7.16 -3.50 10.91
C LYS A 137 -7.14 -4.22 12.25
N ARG A 138 -6.92 -5.54 12.26
CA ARG A 138 -6.75 -6.30 13.51
C ARG A 138 -5.51 -5.80 14.25
N LEU A 139 -4.38 -5.73 13.57
CA LEU A 139 -3.13 -5.21 14.14
C LEU A 139 -3.24 -3.78 14.69
N ALA A 140 -4.08 -2.93 14.11
CA ALA A 140 -4.30 -1.55 14.58
C ALA A 140 -5.26 -1.42 15.77
N LYS A 141 -6.04 -2.48 16.08
CA LYS A 141 -6.99 -2.51 17.21
C LYS A 141 -6.40 -3.13 18.47
N ASP A 142 -5.43 -4.03 18.31
CA ASP A 142 -4.72 -4.73 19.39
C ASP A 142 -3.84 -3.77 20.22
#